data_AF-A0A6I4V589-F1
#
_entry.id   AF-A0A6I4V589-F1
#
_cell.length_a   1.000
_cell.length_b   1.000
_cell.length_c   1.000
_cell.angle_alpha   90.00
_cell.angle_beta   90.00
_cell.angle_gamma   90.00
#
_symmetry.space_group_name_H-M   'P 1'
#
loop_
_entity.id
_entity.type
_entity.pdbx_description
1 polymer ?
#
loop_
_entity_poly.entity_id
_entity_poly.type
_entity_poly.pdbx_seq_one_letter_code
_entity_poly.pdbx_strand_id
1 'polypeptide(L)' 'MTTYYSRTPSLRLKGNWLAEAGFGTDTPVTLAVEQGKLVIRPAE' A
#
# COMPACT_ATOMS: atom_id res chain seq x y z
N MET A 1 -20.35 -15.36 13.52
CA MET A 1 -19.87 -14.21 12.71
C MET A 1 -18.73 -14.68 11.85
N THR A 2 -18.99 -14.91 10.56
CA THR A 2 -17.93 -15.27 9.60
C THR A 2 -17.27 -13.98 9.13
N THR A 3 -15.99 -13.81 9.43
CA THR A 3 -15.18 -12.73 8.89
C THR A 3 -15.06 -12.95 7.38
N TYR A 4 -15.86 -12.20 6.62
CA TYR A 4 -15.82 -12.23 5.17
C TYR A 4 -14.53 -11.55 4.71
N TYR A 5 -13.46 -12.33 4.55
CA TYR A 5 -12.24 -11.83 3.93
C TYR A 5 -12.56 -11.48 2.48
N SER A 6 -12.29 -10.23 2.12
CA SER A 6 -12.33 -9.81 0.72
C SER A 6 -11.41 -10.72 -0.08
N ARG A 7 -11.91 -11.26 -1.20
CA ARG A 7 -11.13 -12.13 -2.12
C ARG A 7 -9.98 -11.40 -2.82
N THR A 8 -9.87 -10.09 -2.59
CA THR A 8 -8.82 -9.24 -3.16
C THR A 8 -7.64 -9.20 -2.20
N PRO A 9 -6.41 -9.49 -2.65
CA PRO A 9 -5.23 -9.36 -1.81
C PRO A 9 -5.09 -7.89 -1.36
N SER A 10 -5.12 -7.67 -0.06
CA SER A 10 -4.97 -6.34 0.55
C SER A 10 -3.79 -6.34 1.50
N LEU A 11 -2.83 -5.44 1.27
CA LEU A 11 -1.71 -5.20 2.18
C LEU A 11 -2.03 -3.98 3.04
N ARG A 12 -2.18 -4.17 4.35
CA ARG A 12 -2.38 -3.05 5.28
C ARG A 12 -1.02 -2.62 5.82
N LEU A 13 -0.56 -1.46 5.37
CA LEU A 13 0.60 -0.78 5.93
C LEU A 13 0.18 0.00 7.17
N LYS A 14 0.95 -0.08 8.26
CA LYS A 14 0.67 0.61 9.53
C LYS A 14 1.90 1.37 10.01
N GLY A 15 1.67 2.53 10.62
CA GLY A 15 2.69 3.37 11.24
C GLY A 15 2.89 4.70 10.53
N ASN A 16 3.54 5.65 11.22
CA ASN A 16 3.78 7.01 10.72
C ASN A 16 4.90 7.07 9.67
N TRP A 17 5.66 5.98 9.51
CA TRP A 17 6.78 5.89 8.56
C TRP A 17 6.37 6.10 7.11
N LEU A 18 5.10 5.85 6.75
CA LEU A 18 4.58 6.16 5.42
C LEU A 18 4.62 7.65 5.12
N ALA A 19 4.21 8.48 6.09
CA ALA A 19 4.28 9.94 5.95
C ALA A 19 5.74 10.41 5.89
N GLU A 20 6.63 9.81 6.69
CA GLU A 20 8.07 10.10 6.64
C GLU A 20 8.71 9.67 5.31
N ALA A 21 8.21 8.61 4.68
CA ALA A 21 8.60 8.17 3.34
C ALA A 21 7.97 9.00 2.21
N GLY A 22 7.18 10.03 2.52
CA GLY A 22 6.52 10.91 1.55
C GLY A 22 5.15 10.42 1.06
N PHE A 23 4.61 9.35 1.66
CA PHE A 23 3.28 8.82 1.38
C PHE A 23 2.27 9.35 2.40
N GLY A 24 1.80 10.57 2.19
CA GLY A 24 0.77 11.19 3.01
C GLY A 24 -0.60 10.54 2.84
N THR A 25 -1.55 10.95 3.67
CA THR A 25 -2.97 10.62 3.48
C THR A 25 -3.45 11.23 2.17
N ASP A 26 -4.27 10.50 1.40
CA ASP A 26 -4.80 10.93 0.09
C ASP A 26 -3.74 11.15 -1.00
N THR A 27 -2.50 10.68 -0.79
CA THR A 27 -1.45 10.78 -1.80
C THR A 27 -1.64 9.67 -2.85
N PRO A 28 -1.75 10.01 -4.15
CA PRO A 28 -1.81 8.99 -5.19
C PRO A 28 -0.48 8.25 -5.28
N VAL A 29 -0.54 6.93 -5.34
CA VAL A 29 0.64 6.06 -5.41
C VAL A 29 0.51 5.05 -6.54
N THR A 30 1.64 4.74 -7.16
CA THR A 30 1.77 3.66 -8.12
C THR A 30 2.33 2.43 -7.41
N LEU A 31 1.61 1.31 -7.51
CA LEU A 31 2.06 0.01 -7.02
C LEU A 31 2.58 -0.81 -8.20
N ALA A 32 3.85 -1.23 -8.13
CA ALA A 32 4.47 -2.10 -9.12
C ALA A 32 4.97 -3.40 -8.46
N VAL A 33 5.00 -4.49 -9.21
CA VAL A 33 5.61 -5.75 -8.78
C VAL A 33 6.89 -5.96 -9.58
N GLU A 34 8.04 -5.80 -8.92
CA GLU A 34 9.36 -5.86 -9.55
C GLU A 34 10.15 -7.00 -8.91
N GLN A 35 10.49 -8.03 -9.69
CA GLN A 35 11.31 -9.17 -9.24
C GLN A 35 10.80 -9.82 -7.93
N GLY A 36 9.47 -9.94 -7.77
CA GLY A 36 8.86 -10.50 -6.57
C GLY A 36 8.76 -9.54 -5.38
N LYS A 37 9.06 -8.26 -5.56
CA LYS A 37 8.90 -7.20 -4.55
C LYS A 37 7.74 -6.29 -4.94
N LEU A 38 6.91 -5.93 -3.95
CA LEU A 38 5.92 -4.88 -4.12
C LEU A 38 6.62 -3.53 -3.90
N VAL A 39 6.67 -2.70 -4.93
CA VAL A 39 7.29 -1.37 -4.91
C VAL A 39 6.20 -0.32 -4.93
N ILE A 40 6.24 0.56 -3.94
CA ILE A 40 5.32 1.70 -3.81
C ILE A 40 6.08 2.94 -4.23
N ARG A 41 5.56 3.66 -5.22
CA ARG A 41 6.12 4.92 -5.72
C ARG A 41 5.06 6.01 -5.66
N PRO A 42 5.41 7.28 -5.38
CA PRO A 42 4.46 8.38 -5.52
C PRO A 42 4.00 8.44 -6.99
N ALA A 43 2.72 8.73 -7.22
CA ALA A 43 2.23 9.02 -8.57
C ALA A 43 2.72 10.42 -8.97
N GLU A 44 3.34 10.51 -10.13
CA GLU A 44 3.73 11.79 -10.77
C GLU A 44 2.50 12.60 -11.17
#